data_AF-A0A0S8AL61-F1
#
_entry.id   AF-A0A0S8AL61-F1
#
_cell.length_a   1.000
_cell.length_b   1.000
_cell.length_c   1.000
_cell.angle_alpha   90.00
_cell.angle_beta   90.00
_cell.angle_gamma   90.00
#
_symmetry.space_group_name_H-M   'P 1'
#
loop_
_entity.id
_entity.type
_entity.pdbx_description
1 polymer ?
#
loop_
_entity_poly.entity_id
_entity_poly.type
_entity_poly.pdbx_seq_one_letter_code
_entity_poly.pdbx_strand_id
1 'polypeptide(L)'
;MPIRKFPEEHEKFEIQAYKKPKSLKLLKETNIAFTGSPRKHPYDPDRVILITDPYSKITSYYEFKTADISYVEEMVNLVDMDGETVPMVRIWVKKKSIGARASLFIVDDTSG
;
A
#
# COMPACT_ATOMS: atom_id res chain seq x y z
N MET A 1 -4.23 -24.70 21.75
CA MET A 1 -4.77 -23.40 21.28
C MET A 1 -5.23 -23.59 19.85
N PRO A 2 -6.47 -23.25 19.45
CA PRO A 2 -6.86 -23.44 18.06
C PRO A 2 -6.24 -22.35 17.20
N ILE A 3 -5.69 -22.77 16.07
CA ILE A 3 -5.15 -21.92 15.00
C ILE A 3 -6.29 -21.01 14.53
N ARG A 4 -6.12 -19.70 14.71
CA ARG A 4 -7.07 -18.71 14.19
C ARG A 4 -7.04 -18.80 12.67
N LYS A 5 -8.20 -19.09 12.05
CA LYS A 5 -8.39 -18.96 10.61
C LYS A 5 -7.94 -17.55 10.20
N PHE A 6 -6.91 -17.47 9.37
CA PHE A 6 -6.54 -16.22 8.70
C PHE A 6 -7.68 -15.85 7.73
N PRO A 7 -8.07 -14.58 7.61
CA PRO A 7 -9.05 -14.17 6.62
C PRO A 7 -8.55 -14.54 5.21
N GLU A 8 -9.38 -15.25 4.45
CA GLU A 8 -9.13 -15.48 3.02
C GLU A 8 -9.05 -14.13 2.31
N GLU A 9 -7.88 -13.85 1.75
CA GLU A 9 -7.51 -12.51 1.31
C GLU A 9 -7.99 -12.24 -0.11
N HIS A 10 -9.30 -12.11 -0.32
CA HIS A 10 -9.84 -11.47 -1.53
C HIS A 10 -11.11 -10.67 -1.21
N GLU A 11 -11.09 -9.85 -0.15
CA GLU A 11 -11.97 -8.67 -0.16
C GLU A 11 -11.42 -7.75 -1.23
N LYS A 12 -12.07 -7.75 -2.40
CA LYS A 12 -11.86 -6.74 -3.44
C LYS A 12 -11.83 -5.39 -2.75
N PHE A 13 -10.68 -4.74 -2.83
CA PHE A 13 -10.57 -3.35 -2.47
C PHE A 13 -11.60 -2.58 -3.30
N GLU A 14 -12.72 -2.18 -2.69
CA GLU A 14 -13.57 -1.11 -3.22
C GLU A 14 -12.80 0.21 -3.04
N ILE A 15 -11.61 0.29 -3.64
CA ILE A 15 -10.98 1.56 -3.88
C ILE A 15 -11.91 2.19 -4.90
N GLN A 16 -12.58 3.25 -4.49
CA GLN A 16 -13.34 4.10 -5.38
C GLN A 16 -12.37 4.64 -6.44
N ALA A 17 -12.18 3.87 -7.52
CA ALA A 17 -12.14 4.43 -8.84
C ALA A 17 -13.27 5.46 -8.94
N TYR A 18 -13.14 6.46 -9.80
CA TYR A 18 -14.16 7.49 -10.03
C TYR A 18 -14.11 8.71 -9.10
N LYS A 19 -13.05 9.51 -9.28
CA LYS A 19 -13.22 10.93 -9.63
C LYS A 19 -11.92 11.47 -10.21
N LYS A 20 -11.92 11.74 -11.52
CA LYS A 20 -10.80 12.41 -12.18
C LYS A 20 -10.52 13.71 -11.42
N PRO A 21 -9.30 13.93 -10.90
CA PRO A 21 -9.00 15.13 -10.12
C PRO A 21 -9.28 16.36 -10.99
N LYS A 22 -9.92 17.38 -10.39
CA LYS A 22 -10.30 18.62 -11.09
C LYS A 22 -9.11 19.28 -11.81
N SER A 23 -7.91 19.09 -11.28
CA SER A 23 -6.66 19.53 -11.90
C SER A 23 -5.52 18.57 -11.55
N LEU A 24 -4.99 17.90 -12.59
CA LEU A 24 -3.79 17.06 -12.45
C LEU A 24 -2.56 17.88 -12.07
N LYS A 25 -2.49 19.14 -12.51
CA LYS A 25 -1.40 20.05 -12.16
C LYS A 25 -1.40 20.33 -10.65
N LEU A 26 -2.55 20.71 -10.12
CA LEU A 26 -2.69 21.00 -8.68
C LEU A 26 -2.40 19.77 -7.82
N LEU A 27 -2.84 18.58 -8.24
CA LEU A 27 -2.54 17.33 -7.55
C LEU A 27 -1.02 17.10 -7.44
N LYS A 28 -0.27 17.27 -8.53
CA LYS A 28 1.20 17.14 -8.53
C LYS A 28 1.90 18.21 -7.68
N GLU A 29 1.34 19.40 -7.61
CA GLU A 29 1.90 20.50 -6.80
C GLU A 29 1.68 20.31 -5.31
N THR A 30 0.55 19.71 -4.91
CA THR A 30 0.11 19.62 -3.51
C THR A 30 0.27 18.24 -2.89
N ASN A 31 0.52 17.20 -3.69
CA ASN A 31 0.67 15.82 -3.24
C ASN A 31 2.00 15.18 -3.70
N ILE A 32 2.36 14.08 -3.07
CA ILE A 32 3.46 13.18 -3.45
C ILE A 32 2.86 11.81 -3.75
N ALA A 33 3.33 11.18 -4.84
CA ALA A 33 2.88 9.87 -5.27
C ALA A 33 3.67 8.73 -4.60
N PHE A 34 2.96 7.69 -4.16
CA PHE A 34 3.53 6.45 -3.65
C PHE A 34 2.84 5.26 -4.33
N THR A 35 3.63 4.30 -4.78
CA THR A 35 3.14 3.09 -5.46
C THR A 35 3.33 1.88 -4.57
N GLY A 36 2.36 0.97 -4.57
CA GLY A 36 2.44 -0.29 -3.83
C GLY A 36 1.15 -1.10 -3.93
N SER A 37 1.16 -2.28 -3.34
CA SER A 37 -0.06 -3.06 -3.13
C SER A 37 -0.75 -2.60 -1.85
N PRO A 38 -2.02 -2.15 -1.93
CA PRO A 38 -2.72 -1.62 -0.76
C PRO A 38 -3.17 -2.76 0.16
N ARG A 39 -3.02 -2.57 1.47
CA ARG A 39 -3.52 -3.46 2.53
C ARG A 39 -4.21 -2.61 3.61
N LYS A 40 -5.30 -3.11 4.20
CA LYS A 40 -5.93 -2.49 5.38
C LYS A 40 -4.98 -2.66 6.57
N HIS A 41 -4.79 -1.62 7.38
CA HIS A 41 -4.00 -1.79 8.59
C HIS A 41 -4.79 -2.67 9.60
N PRO A 42 -4.16 -3.69 10.20
CA PRO A 42 -4.87 -4.72 10.98
C PRO A 42 -5.54 -4.22 12.27
N TYR A 43 -5.08 -3.08 12.80
CA TYR A 43 -5.53 -2.54 14.09
C TYR A 43 -5.98 -1.07 14.04
N ASP A 44 -5.82 -0.40 12.90
CA ASP A 44 -6.09 1.04 12.76
C ASP A 44 -6.86 1.25 11.44
N PRO A 45 -8.20 1.31 11.48
CA PRO A 45 -9.01 1.41 10.26
C PRO A 45 -8.80 2.72 9.50
N ASP A 46 -8.21 3.74 10.14
CA ASP A 46 -7.92 5.04 9.52
C ASP A 46 -6.58 5.05 8.79
N ARG A 47 -5.93 3.89 8.65
CA ARG A 47 -4.63 3.76 7.99
C ARG A 47 -4.62 2.71 6.90
N VAL A 48 -3.83 3.00 5.88
CA VAL A 48 -3.51 2.09 4.79
C VAL A 48 -2.03 1.76 4.81
N ILE A 49 -1.72 0.50 4.53
CA ILE A 49 -0.36 0.00 4.30
C ILE A 49 -0.19 -0.15 2.78
N LEU A 50 0.94 0.29 2.24
CA LEU A 50 1.36 0.04 0.87
C LEU A 50 2.63 -0.82 0.86
N ILE A 51 2.51 -2.05 0.40
CA ILE A 51 3.66 -2.93 0.17
C ILE A 51 4.35 -2.47 -1.12
N THR A 52 5.59 -2.01 -1.02
CA THR A 52 6.27 -1.31 -2.14
C THR A 52 6.62 -2.23 -3.29
N ASP A 53 7.00 -3.46 -2.96
CA ASP A 53 7.33 -4.52 -3.91
C ASP A 53 6.86 -5.85 -3.31
N PRO A 54 5.69 -6.37 -3.75
CA PRO A 54 5.12 -7.60 -3.24
C PRO A 54 5.97 -8.86 -3.51
N TYR A 55 6.89 -8.81 -4.49
CA TYR A 55 7.72 -9.95 -4.89
C TYR A 55 9.17 -9.84 -4.43
N SER A 56 9.57 -8.67 -3.92
CA SER A 56 10.87 -8.52 -3.28
C SER A 56 10.93 -9.35 -1.99
N LYS A 57 12.04 -10.07 -1.85
CA LYS A 57 12.43 -10.73 -0.58
C LYS A 57 12.71 -9.71 0.53
N ILE A 58 12.94 -8.45 0.17
CA ILE A 58 13.05 -7.33 1.10
C ILE A 58 11.69 -6.66 1.19
N THR A 59 10.91 -7.06 2.20
CA THR A 59 9.61 -6.47 2.44
C THR A 59 9.78 -5.09 3.07
N SER A 60 9.46 -4.04 2.31
CA SER A 60 9.28 -2.69 2.84
C SER A 60 7.87 -2.19 2.58
N TYR A 61 7.38 -1.35 3.48
CA TYR A 61 6.07 -0.76 3.34
C TYR A 61 6.03 0.71 3.74
N TYR A 62 5.05 1.39 3.18
CA TYR A 62 4.60 2.69 3.65
C TYR A 62 3.30 2.56 4.42
N GLU A 63 3.09 3.47 5.35
CA GLU A 63 1.83 3.59 6.07
C GLU A 63 1.39 5.06 6.11
N PHE A 64 0.12 5.30 5.80
CA PHE A 64 -0.47 6.65 5.76
C PHE A 64 -1.87 6.65 6.35
N LYS A 65 -2.28 7.80 6.89
CA LYS A 65 -3.68 8.05 7.22
C LYS A 65 -4.50 8.15 5.93
N THR A 66 -5.66 7.50 5.90
CA THR A 66 -6.57 7.54 4.75
C THR A 66 -7.05 8.96 4.46
N ALA A 67 -7.29 9.78 5.49
CA ALA A 67 -7.67 11.19 5.38
C ALA A 67 -6.65 12.09 4.65
N ASP A 68 -5.39 11.64 4.55
CA ASP A 68 -4.31 12.36 3.89
C ASP A 68 -4.13 11.97 2.41
N ILE A 69 -4.89 10.98 1.93
CA ILE A 69 -4.86 10.53 0.55
C ILE A 69 -5.88 11.33 -0.25
N SER A 70 -5.41 12.12 -1.22
CA SER A 70 -6.29 12.94 -2.07
C SER A 70 -6.81 12.20 -3.30
N TYR A 71 -6.07 11.19 -3.78
CA TYR A 71 -6.40 10.48 -5.01
C TYR A 71 -5.69 9.12 -5.06
N VAL A 72 -6.32 8.16 -5.74
CA VAL A 72 -5.77 6.82 -5.99
C VAL A 72 -5.91 6.49 -7.47
N GLU A 73 -4.83 6.01 -8.07
CA GLU A 73 -4.76 5.49 -9.44
C GLU A 73 -4.60 3.97 -9.37
N GLU A 74 -5.45 3.23 -10.07
CA GLU A 74 -5.18 1.81 -10.34
C GLU A 74 -4.00 1.70 -11.32
N MET A 75 -3.11 0.77 -11.04
CA MET A 75 -1.97 0.44 -11.88
C MET A 75 -2.19 -0.93 -12.49
N VAL A 76 -1.31 -1.30 -13.44
CA VAL A 76 -1.28 -2.68 -13.94
C VAL A 76 -0.98 -3.61 -12.77
N ASN A 77 -1.85 -4.60 -12.56
CA ASN A 77 -1.64 -5.61 -11.55
C ASN A 77 -0.39 -6.42 -11.88
N LEU A 78 0.33 -6.83 -10.85
CA LEU A 78 1.46 -7.72 -11.00
C LEU A 78 0.94 -9.16 -11.02
N VAL A 79 1.49 -9.99 -11.90
CA VAL A 79 1.18 -11.42 -11.97
C VAL A 79 2.47 -12.17 -11.67
N ASP A 80 2.45 -13.09 -10.72
CA ASP A 80 3.61 -13.91 -10.40
C ASP A 80 3.71 -15.16 -11.27
N MET A 81 4.72 -15.99 -10.99
CA MET A 81 4.96 -17.23 -11.73
C MET A 81 3.90 -18.31 -11.48
N ASP A 82 3.16 -18.21 -10.38
CA ASP A 82 2.08 -19.13 -10.02
C ASP A 82 0.72 -18.65 -10.59
N GLY A 83 0.70 -17.47 -11.22
CA GLY A 83 -0.49 -16.86 -11.83
C GLY A 83 -1.32 -16.02 -10.85
N GLU A 84 -0.83 -15.80 -9.63
CA GLU A 84 -1.50 -14.97 -8.64
C GLU A 84 -1.38 -13.50 -9.02
N THR A 85 -2.49 -12.77 -8.86
CA THR A 85 -2.59 -11.37 -9.26
C THR A 85 -2.55 -10.47 -8.04
N VAL A 86 -1.51 -9.65 -7.93
CA VAL A 86 -1.38 -8.65 -6.88
C VAL A 86 -1.84 -7.29 -7.38
N PRO A 87 -2.91 -6.70 -6.79
CA PRO A 87 -3.37 -5.38 -7.17
C PRO A 87 -2.35 -4.33 -6.79
N MET A 88 -2.06 -3.42 -7.72
CA MET A 88 -1.15 -2.31 -7.52
C MET A 88 -1.88 -0.99 -7.69
N VAL A 89 -1.54 -0.03 -6.84
CA VAL A 89 -2.09 1.33 -6.93
C VAL A 89 -0.99 2.36 -6.77
N ARG A 90 -1.26 3.56 -7.27
CA ARG A 90 -0.53 4.77 -6.90
C ARG A 90 -1.45 5.68 -6.11
N ILE A 91 -1.11 5.95 -4.86
CA ILE A 91 -1.81 6.93 -4.04
C ILE A 91 -1.10 8.29 -4.12
N TRP A 92 -1.87 9.36 -4.02
CA TRP A 92 -1.37 10.73 -3.95
C TRP A 92 -1.62 11.30 -2.55
N VAL A 93 -0.58 11.40 -1.74
CA VAL A 93 -0.64 11.83 -0.34
C VAL A 93 -0.33 13.31 -0.24
N LYS A 94 -1.10 14.06 0.56
CA LYS A 94 -0.92 15.51 0.75
C LYS A 94 0.50 15.81 1.24
N LYS A 95 1.14 16.85 0.70
CA LYS A 95 2.42 17.35 1.21
C LYS A 95 2.26 17.76 2.68
N LYS A 96 3.33 17.55 3.46
CA LYS A 96 3.38 17.77 4.93
C LYS A 96 2.58 16.78 5.78
N SER A 97 1.90 15.79 5.20
CA SER A 97 1.35 14.67 5.95
C SER A 97 2.45 13.78 6.53
N ILE A 98 2.14 13.08 7.61
CA ILE A 98 3.06 12.15 8.26
C ILE A 98 2.80 10.76 7.68
N GLY A 99 3.87 10.11 7.21
CA GLY A 99 3.86 8.70 6.83
C GLY A 99 4.91 7.93 7.61
N ALA A 100 4.66 6.65 7.85
CA ALA A 100 5.69 5.74 8.33
C ALA A 100 6.29 4.97 7.14
N ARG A 101 7.58 4.65 7.26
CA ARG A 101 8.30 3.77 6.33
C ARG A 101 9.02 2.74 7.17
N ALA A 102 8.85 1.47 6.84
CA ALA A 102 9.55 0.39 7.51
C ALA A 102 10.14 -0.57 6.48
N SER A 103 11.31 -1.10 6.80
CA SER A 103 11.96 -2.20 6.10
C SER A 103 12.14 -3.33 7.08
N LEU A 104 11.60 -4.50 6.75
CA LEU A 104 11.76 -5.68 7.58
C LEU A 104 13.14 -6.29 7.36
N PHE A 105 13.72 -6.86 8.41
CA PHE A 105 15.00 -7.55 8.36
C PHE A 105 14.93 -8.80 9.23
N ILE A 106 15.77 -9.78 8.92
CA ILE A 106 15.94 -10.96 9.75
C ILE A 106 16.81 -10.57 10.94
N VAL A 107 16.32 -10.83 12.14
CA VAL A 107 17.10 -10.65 13.37
C VAL A 107 17.98 -11.88 13.53
N ASP A 108 19.27 -11.72 13.23
CA ASP A 108 20.27 -12.79 13.33
C ASP A 108 21.64 -12.23 13.75
N ASP A 109 22.50 -13.08 14.30
CA ASP A 109 23.88 -12.74 14.64
C ASP A 109 24.76 -12.75 13.37
N THR A 110 25.52 -11.68 13.17
CA THR A 110 26.40 -11.55 11.99
C THR A 110 27.75 -12.25 12.17
N SER A 111 28.02 -12.78 13.36
CA SER A 111 29.24 -13.53 13.68
C SER A 111 28.92 -15.03 13.63
N GLY A 112 29.05 -15.60 12.45
CA GLY A 112 29.21 -17.05 12.28
C GLY A 112 30.60 -17.52 12.68
#